data_AF-A0A139JR86-F1
#
_entry.id   AF-A0A139JR86-F1
#
_cell.length_a   1.000
_cell.length_b   1.000
_cell.length_c   1.000
_cell.angle_alpha   90.00
_cell.angle_beta   90.00
_cell.angle_gamma   90.00
#
_symmetry.space_group_name_H-M   'P 1'
#
loop_
_entity.id
_entity.type
_entity.pdbx_description
1 polymer ?
#
loop_
_entity_poly.entity_id
_entity_poly.type
_entity_poly.pdbx_seq_one_letter_code
_entity_poly.pdbx_strand_id
1 'polypeptide(L)'
;MSRFAGCTRWVYNQGLAWNEERRAADPAFHLSYSKLCTELLVWKEQNPWLKKTHSQVLQQSLKDLMGGFQKFLKGLSAFPKKHKKFVTTDSFRFPQGFKIDEGRRQIYLPSIGWVKYKRSRFIQGKAKNVTVSRQADGWYVSIQTEYEMEPPKHAGDSVGIDMGCVRFCTLSDGTFFEPCGALKKQLKKLAWMQRRLARMQKFGKNWRKQKPRLQGFISISPMSVVISSKRSR
;
A
#
# COMPACT_ATOMS: atom_id res chain seq x y z
N MET A 1 10.31 11.18 -5.71
CA MET A 1 9.57 10.06 -5.07
C MET A 1 10.48 8.90 -4.64
N SER A 2 11.33 8.36 -5.52
CA SER A 2 12.24 7.24 -5.17
C SER A 2 13.12 7.49 -3.94
N ARG A 3 13.60 8.73 -3.75
CA ARG A 3 14.35 9.13 -2.56
C ARG A 3 13.53 8.92 -1.27
N PHE A 4 12.28 9.38 -1.26
CA PHE A 4 11.40 9.28 -0.08
C PHE A 4 11.15 7.82 0.29
N ALA A 5 10.80 6.98 -0.69
CA ALA A 5 10.64 5.53 -0.46
C ALA A 5 11.94 4.86 0.00
N GLY A 6 13.10 5.31 -0.49
CA GLY A 6 14.40 4.86 -0.03
C GLY A 6 14.64 5.21 1.44
N CYS A 7 14.38 6.46 1.83
CA CYS A 7 14.53 6.92 3.21
C CYS A 7 13.58 6.22 4.18
N THR A 8 12.28 6.07 3.82
CA THR A 8 11.32 5.36 4.69
C THR A 8 11.70 3.90 4.87
N ARG A 9 12.10 3.22 3.78
CA ARG A 9 12.58 1.85 3.81
C ARG A 9 13.83 1.68 4.69
N TRP A 10 14.79 2.61 4.57
CA TRP A 10 15.98 2.58 5.40
C TRP A 10 15.63 2.77 6.88
N VAL A 11 14.85 3.78 7.22
CA VAL A 11 14.42 4.05 8.61
C VAL A 11 13.64 2.88 9.21
N TYR A 12 12.76 2.25 8.43
CA TYR A 12 12.05 1.04 8.85
C TYR A 12 13.01 -0.09 9.21
N ASN A 13 13.97 -0.36 8.32
CA ASN A 13 14.94 -1.43 8.49
C ASN A 13 15.88 -1.18 9.67
N GLN A 14 16.28 0.07 9.89
CA GLN A 14 17.11 0.44 11.04
C GLN A 14 16.34 0.31 12.35
N GLY A 15 15.06 0.71 12.39
CA GLY A 15 14.22 0.47 13.58
C GLY A 15 14.05 -1.02 13.88
N LEU A 16 13.93 -1.86 12.85
CA LEU A 16 13.85 -3.30 13.02
C LEU A 16 15.17 -3.90 13.52
N ALA A 17 16.31 -3.51 12.92
CA ALA A 17 17.64 -3.98 13.33
C ALA A 17 17.98 -3.53 14.75
N TRP A 18 17.72 -2.27 15.10
CA TRP A 18 17.91 -1.74 16.44
C TRP A 18 17.08 -2.49 17.49
N ASN A 19 15.84 -2.87 17.16
CA ASN A 19 15.04 -3.72 18.05
C ASN A 19 15.64 -5.14 18.22
N GLU A 20 16.15 -5.75 17.14
CA GLU A 20 16.84 -7.05 17.19
C GLU A 20 18.07 -6.98 18.11
N GLU A 21 18.91 -5.95 17.95
CA GLU A 21 20.10 -5.71 18.77
C GLU A 21 19.76 -5.50 20.25
N ARG A 22 18.77 -4.65 20.55
CA ARG A 22 18.34 -4.37 21.92
C ARG A 22 17.76 -5.61 22.61
N ARG A 23 17.01 -6.44 21.89
CA ARG A 23 16.47 -7.69 22.44
C ARG A 23 17.52 -8.78 22.62
N ALA A 24 18.55 -8.80 21.79
CA ALA A 24 19.68 -9.70 21.97
C ALA A 24 20.48 -9.34 23.24
N ALA A 25 20.59 -8.05 23.57
CA ALA A 25 21.24 -7.58 24.79
C ALA A 25 20.36 -7.71 26.05
N ASP A 26 19.06 -7.41 25.93
CA ASP A 26 18.08 -7.47 27.02
C ASP A 26 16.78 -8.14 26.53
N PRO A 27 16.52 -9.41 26.91
CA PRO A 27 15.29 -10.11 26.55
C PRO A 27 14.01 -9.43 27.05
N ALA A 28 14.07 -8.65 28.14
CA ALA A 28 12.94 -7.90 28.67
C ALA A 28 12.69 -6.59 27.90
N PHE A 29 13.50 -6.27 26.89
CA PHE A 29 13.34 -5.05 26.12
C PHE A 29 12.01 -5.03 25.35
N HIS A 30 11.25 -3.96 25.61
CA HIS A 30 10.04 -3.60 24.89
C HIS A 30 10.27 -2.40 23.96
N LEU A 31 9.94 -2.62 22.69
CA LEU A 31 9.95 -1.59 21.67
C LEU A 31 8.83 -0.57 21.91
N SER A 32 9.17 0.70 21.87
CA SER A 32 8.21 1.79 21.94
C SER A 32 8.43 2.81 20.83
N TYR A 33 7.34 3.45 20.40
CA TYR A 33 7.41 4.50 19.38
C TYR A 33 8.25 5.70 19.84
N SER A 34 8.15 6.07 21.12
CA SER A 34 8.94 7.16 21.70
C SER A 34 10.44 6.88 21.59
N LYS A 35 10.90 5.67 21.96
CA LYS A 35 12.32 5.29 21.84
C LYS A 35 12.79 5.31 20.38
N LEU A 36 11.98 4.80 19.44
CA LEU A 36 12.28 4.86 18.01
C LEU A 36 12.39 6.30 17.48
N CYS A 37 11.57 7.23 17.98
CA CYS A 37 11.66 8.64 17.61
C CYS A 37 12.94 9.30 18.12
N THR A 38 13.40 8.94 19.32
CA THR A 38 14.68 9.41 19.87
C THR A 38 15.84 8.92 18.99
N GLU A 39 15.85 7.63 18.64
CA GLU A 39 16.87 7.06 17.75
C GLU A 39 16.83 7.66 16.33
N LEU A 40 15.64 8.02 15.84
CA LEU A 40 15.51 8.71 14.55
C LEU A 40 16.25 10.06 14.51
N LEU A 41 16.36 10.76 15.65
CA LEU A 41 17.15 11.99 15.72
C LEU A 41 18.64 11.68 15.54
N VAL A 42 19.15 10.66 16.23
CA VAL A 42 20.54 10.19 16.10
C VAL A 42 20.84 9.78 14.67
N TRP A 43 19.95 8.99 14.05
CA TRP A 43 20.14 8.56 12.67
C TRP A 43 20.14 9.72 11.68
N LYS A 44 19.35 10.76 11.91
CA LYS A 44 19.34 11.97 11.07
C LYS A 44 20.62 12.77 11.17
N GLU A 45 21.26 12.81 12.33
CA GLU A 45 22.58 13.45 12.49
C GLU A 45 23.66 12.65 11.77
N GLN A 46 23.69 11.32 11.95
CA GLN A 46 24.64 10.44 11.26
C GLN A 46 24.43 10.41 9.74
N ASN A 47 23.19 10.63 9.28
CA ASN A 47 22.82 10.51 7.88
C ASN A 47 22.11 11.78 7.39
N PRO A 48 22.86 12.83 6.99
CA PRO A 48 22.29 14.13 6.60
C PRO A 48 21.28 14.07 5.45
N TRP A 49 21.36 13.05 4.58
CA TRP A 49 20.41 12.84 3.49
C TRP A 49 18.97 12.55 3.98
N LEU A 50 18.78 12.09 5.22
CA LEU A 50 17.46 11.96 5.85
C LEU A 50 16.81 13.31 6.12
N LYS A 51 17.59 14.35 6.43
CA LYS A 51 17.08 15.71 6.69
C LYS A 51 16.40 16.33 5.45
N LYS A 52 16.76 15.86 4.24
CA LYS A 52 16.13 16.25 2.97
C LYS A 52 14.75 15.61 2.73
N THR A 53 14.27 14.78 3.65
CA THR A 53 12.97 14.11 3.58
C THR A 53 12.05 14.67 4.66
N HIS A 54 10.78 14.82 4.33
CA HIS A 54 9.80 15.33 5.28
C HIS A 54 9.75 14.46 6.55
N SER A 55 9.89 15.10 7.72
CA SER A 55 10.05 14.41 9.02
C SER A 55 8.90 13.47 9.34
N GLN A 56 7.66 13.89 9.07
CA GLN A 56 6.47 13.09 9.36
C GLN A 56 6.41 11.80 8.52
N VAL A 57 7.01 11.80 7.34
CA VAL A 57 7.05 10.61 6.48
C VAL A 57 7.97 9.55 7.07
N LEU A 58 9.11 9.96 7.65
CA LEU A 58 10.03 9.07 8.36
C LEU A 58 9.40 8.53 9.64
N GLN A 59 8.75 9.40 10.42
CA GLN A 59 8.01 9.00 11.62
C GLN A 59 6.87 8.04 11.32
N GLN A 60 6.15 8.24 10.21
CA GLN A 60 5.08 7.32 9.80
C GLN A 60 5.63 5.93 9.47
N SER A 61 6.82 5.83 8.89
CA SER A 61 7.51 4.53 8.68
C SER A 61 7.72 3.77 9.99
N LEU A 62 8.10 4.47 11.05
CA LEU A 62 8.27 3.89 12.39
C LEU A 62 6.93 3.52 13.04
N LYS A 63 5.86 4.30 12.81
CA LYS A 63 4.50 3.91 13.23
C LYS A 63 4.04 2.63 12.53
N ASP A 64 4.34 2.48 11.24
CA ASP A 64 3.99 1.28 10.49
C ASP A 64 4.77 0.05 11.02
N LEU A 65 6.05 0.21 11.39
CA LEU A 65 6.83 -0.82 12.09
C LEU A 65 6.19 -1.20 13.44
N MET A 66 5.86 -0.21 14.26
CA MET A 66 5.19 -0.43 15.56
C MET A 66 3.85 -1.15 15.41
N GLY A 67 3.04 -0.77 14.42
CA GLY A 67 1.79 -1.45 14.11
C GLY A 67 2.00 -2.90 13.68
N GLY A 68 3.09 -3.19 12.95
CA GLY A 68 3.51 -4.56 12.63
C GLY A 68 3.84 -5.38 13.87
N PHE A 69 4.63 -4.82 14.79
CA PHE A 69 4.92 -5.47 16.07
C PHE A 69 3.69 -5.69 16.94
N GLN A 70 2.79 -4.70 17.04
CA GLN A 70 1.55 -4.85 17.78
C GLN A 70 0.68 -5.99 17.26
N LYS A 71 0.61 -6.17 15.93
CA LYS A 71 -0.12 -7.31 15.33
C LYS A 71 0.58 -8.63 15.59
N PHE A 72 1.90 -8.67 15.49
CA PHE A 72 2.70 -9.85 15.80
C PHE A 72 2.50 -10.31 17.26
N LEU A 73 2.57 -9.37 18.21
CA LEU A 73 2.36 -9.66 19.64
C LEU A 73 0.94 -10.15 19.94
N LYS A 74 -0.05 -9.78 19.12
CA LYS A 74 -1.43 -10.27 19.20
C LYS A 74 -1.66 -11.60 18.46
N GLY A 75 -0.62 -12.19 17.87
CA GLY A 75 -0.74 -13.40 17.04
C GLY A 75 -1.46 -13.19 15.70
N LEU A 76 -1.70 -11.95 15.28
CA LEU A 76 -2.44 -11.61 14.06
C LEU A 76 -1.56 -11.55 12.81
N SER A 77 -0.24 -11.50 12.98
CA SER A 77 0.71 -11.48 11.86
C SER A 77 2.02 -12.16 12.24
N ALA A 78 2.78 -12.60 11.25
CA ALA A 78 4.16 -13.03 11.44
C ALA A 78 5.06 -11.86 11.89
N PHE A 79 6.28 -12.19 12.34
CA PHE A 79 7.29 -11.21 12.73
C PHE A 79 7.60 -10.23 11.59
N PRO A 80 7.73 -8.91 11.86
CA PRO A 80 8.08 -7.92 10.85
C PRO A 80 9.37 -8.25 10.09
N LYS A 81 9.37 -8.09 8.76
CA LYS A 81 10.52 -8.41 7.90
C LYS A 81 11.18 -7.16 7.34
N LYS A 82 12.50 -7.19 7.16
CA LYS A 82 13.25 -6.12 6.49
C LYS A 82 12.71 -5.85 5.09
N HIS A 83 12.45 -4.60 4.78
CA HIS A 83 11.98 -4.12 3.48
C HIS A 83 13.13 -4.10 2.46
N LYS A 84 12.90 -4.64 1.27
CA LYS A 84 13.90 -4.75 0.20
C LYS A 84 13.49 -3.92 -1.02
N LYS A 85 14.45 -3.19 -1.61
CA LYS A 85 14.22 -2.37 -2.82
C LYS A 85 13.65 -3.23 -3.93
N PHE A 86 12.59 -2.79 -4.59
CA PHE A 86 11.94 -3.51 -5.69
C PHE A 86 11.33 -4.88 -5.37
N VAL A 87 11.36 -5.31 -4.10
CA VAL A 87 10.77 -6.58 -3.65
C VAL A 87 9.59 -6.28 -2.73
N THR A 88 9.82 -5.41 -1.74
CA THR A 88 8.74 -4.81 -0.96
C THR A 88 8.21 -3.60 -1.72
N THR A 89 6.92 -3.30 -1.56
CA THR A 89 6.31 -2.11 -2.15
C THR A 89 7.03 -0.84 -1.68
N ASP A 90 7.63 -0.10 -2.62
CA ASP A 90 8.24 1.19 -2.34
C ASP A 90 7.11 2.20 -2.09
N SER A 91 6.79 2.48 -0.83
CA SER A 91 5.72 3.39 -0.43
C SER A 91 6.10 4.32 0.71
N PHE A 92 5.41 5.46 0.78
CA PHE A 92 5.54 6.44 1.85
C PHE A 92 4.23 7.21 2.03
N ARG A 93 3.90 7.56 3.28
CA ARG A 93 2.62 8.19 3.63
C ARG A 93 2.83 9.56 4.26
N PHE A 94 2.05 10.53 3.81
CA PHE A 94 1.89 11.84 4.43
C PHE A 94 0.62 11.83 5.27
N PRO A 95 0.73 11.85 6.61
CA PRO A 95 -0.45 11.92 7.48
C PRO A 95 -1.13 13.29 7.43
N GLN A 96 -0.41 14.36 7.09
CA GLN A 96 -0.93 15.72 7.00
C GLN A 96 -0.01 16.61 6.15
N GLY A 97 -0.39 17.89 5.96
CA GLY A 97 0.42 18.91 5.27
C GLY A 97 0.37 18.86 3.75
N PHE A 98 -0.32 17.87 3.18
CA PHE A 98 -0.62 17.83 1.74
C PHE A 98 -1.80 18.74 1.42
N LYS A 99 -1.84 19.26 0.18
CA LYS A 99 -2.98 20.02 -0.36
C LYS A 99 -3.44 19.36 -1.64
N ILE A 100 -4.74 19.33 -1.89
CA ILE A 100 -5.30 18.75 -3.10
C ILE A 100 -6.02 19.86 -3.86
N ASP A 101 -5.69 20.01 -5.13
CA ASP A 101 -6.38 20.88 -6.07
C ASP A 101 -6.98 19.99 -7.16
N GLU A 102 -8.29 19.74 -7.03
CA GLU A 102 -9.00 18.84 -7.92
C GLU A 102 -9.25 19.45 -9.30
N GLY A 103 -9.39 20.79 -9.38
CA GLY A 103 -9.59 21.52 -10.64
C GLY A 103 -8.38 21.40 -11.57
N ARG A 104 -7.18 21.59 -11.02
CA ARG A 104 -5.91 21.45 -11.78
C ARG A 104 -5.34 20.02 -11.76
N ARG A 105 -6.04 19.07 -11.12
CA ARG A 105 -5.65 17.65 -10.97
C ARG A 105 -4.22 17.49 -10.43
N GLN A 106 -3.93 18.21 -9.37
CA GLN A 106 -2.61 18.23 -8.75
C GLN A 106 -2.70 18.07 -7.23
N ILE A 107 -1.63 17.51 -6.67
CA ILE A 107 -1.47 17.32 -5.24
C ILE A 107 -0.14 17.91 -4.79
N TYR A 108 -0.19 18.75 -3.77
CA TYR A 108 0.99 19.26 -3.09
C TYR A 108 1.44 18.24 -2.06
N LEU A 109 2.70 17.83 -2.15
CA LEU A 109 3.35 16.94 -1.19
C LEU A 109 4.50 17.69 -0.51
N PRO A 110 4.56 17.77 0.83
CA PRO A 110 5.65 18.42 1.54
C PRO A 110 7.04 17.95 1.08
N SER A 111 7.95 18.91 0.86
CA SER A 111 9.32 18.68 0.36
C SER A 111 9.44 18.06 -1.05
N ILE A 112 8.32 17.84 -1.75
CA ILE A 112 8.28 17.41 -3.17
C ILE A 112 7.69 18.53 -4.04
N GLY A 113 6.66 19.22 -3.57
CA GLY A 113 5.95 20.26 -4.30
C GLY A 113 4.66 19.77 -4.95
N TRP A 114 4.14 20.54 -5.91
CA TRP A 114 2.95 20.21 -6.67
C TRP A 114 3.23 19.12 -7.71
N VAL A 115 2.40 18.08 -7.72
CA VAL A 115 2.51 16.95 -8.63
C VAL A 115 1.16 16.73 -9.30
N LYS A 116 1.13 16.71 -10.63
CA LYS A 116 -0.06 16.33 -11.40
C LYS A 116 -0.33 14.85 -11.24
N TYR A 117 -1.60 14.47 -11.12
CA TYR A 117 -2.01 13.06 -11.05
C TYR A 117 -3.16 12.78 -12.02
N LYS A 118 -3.23 11.55 -12.50
CA LYS A 118 -4.39 11.06 -13.25
C LYS A 118 -5.42 10.54 -12.25
N ARG A 119 -6.61 11.13 -12.27
CA ARG A 119 -7.70 10.78 -11.35
C ARG A 119 -8.44 9.53 -11.85
N SER A 120 -8.66 8.56 -10.97
CA SER A 120 -9.52 7.40 -11.24
C SER A 120 -10.97 7.63 -10.80
N ARG A 121 -11.20 8.45 -9.77
CA ARG A 121 -12.52 8.81 -9.21
C ARG A 121 -12.49 10.18 -8.54
N PHE A 122 -13.63 10.85 -8.44
CA PHE A 122 -13.77 12.09 -7.67
C PHE A 122 -13.47 11.85 -6.18
N ILE A 123 -12.91 12.86 -5.53
CA ILE A 123 -12.57 12.79 -4.10
C ILE A 123 -13.80 13.20 -3.30
N GLN A 124 -14.42 12.25 -2.60
CA GLN A 124 -15.53 12.50 -1.70
C GLN A 124 -15.04 12.63 -0.27
N GLY A 125 -15.51 13.65 0.45
CA GLY A 125 -15.18 13.86 1.85
C GLY A 125 -13.86 14.56 2.13
N LYS A 126 -13.48 14.54 3.41
CA LYS A 126 -12.25 15.16 3.91
C LYS A 126 -11.09 14.20 3.78
N ALA A 127 -10.05 14.59 3.05
CA ALA A 127 -8.82 13.82 2.96
C ALA A 127 -8.07 13.80 4.30
N LYS A 128 -7.79 12.59 4.79
CA LYS A 128 -7.08 12.34 6.06
C LYS A 128 -5.59 12.12 5.85
N ASN A 129 -5.21 11.28 4.89
CA ASN A 129 -3.81 11.04 4.57
C ASN A 129 -3.64 10.67 3.10
N VAL A 130 -2.40 10.76 2.66
CA VAL A 130 -2.00 10.47 1.29
C VAL A 130 -0.86 9.49 1.31
N THR A 131 -1.01 8.35 0.64
CA THR A 131 0.03 7.35 0.48
C THR A 131 0.51 7.33 -0.97
N VAL A 132 1.79 7.55 -1.18
CA VAL A 132 2.44 7.43 -2.48
C VAL A 132 3.12 6.07 -2.55
N SER A 133 2.82 5.28 -3.58
CA SER A 133 3.36 3.94 -3.75
C SER A 133 3.82 3.70 -5.18
N ARG A 134 4.86 2.89 -5.35
CA ARG A 134 5.35 2.49 -6.66
C ARG A 134 4.74 1.17 -7.07
N GLN A 135 4.23 1.13 -8.30
CA GLN A 135 3.85 -0.10 -8.99
C GLN A 135 4.69 -0.28 -10.26
N ALA A 136 4.43 -1.33 -11.03
CA ALA A 136 5.26 -1.72 -12.17
C ALA A 136 5.36 -0.64 -13.26
N ASP A 137 4.30 0.14 -13.44
CA ASP A 137 4.12 1.13 -14.50
C ASP A 137 4.27 2.59 -14.03
N GLY A 138 4.38 2.84 -12.72
CA GLY A 138 4.58 4.20 -12.23
C GLY A 138 4.39 4.40 -10.75
N TRP A 139 4.21 5.66 -10.37
CA TRP A 139 3.88 6.08 -9.00
C TRP A 139 2.40 6.38 -8.89
N TYR A 140 1.78 5.88 -7.84
CA TYR A 140 0.36 5.97 -7.54
C TYR A 140 0.15 6.71 -6.24
N VAL A 141 -0.95 7.46 -6.18
CA VAL A 141 -1.36 8.22 -4.99
C VAL A 141 -2.69 7.65 -4.50
N SER A 142 -2.70 7.16 -3.26
CA SER A 142 -3.90 6.73 -2.56
C SER A 142 -4.29 7.81 -1.56
N ILE A 143 -5.51 8.34 -1.68
CA ILE A 143 -6.03 9.40 -0.82
C ILE A 143 -7.06 8.78 0.09
N GLN A 144 -6.77 8.72 1.39
CA GLN A 144 -7.74 8.25 2.37
C GLN A 144 -8.68 9.40 2.71
N THR A 145 -9.99 9.22 2.54
CA THR A 145 -11.00 10.23 2.91
C THR A 145 -11.97 9.71 3.95
N GLU A 146 -12.54 10.64 4.69
CA GLU A 146 -13.65 10.42 5.62
C GLU A 146 -14.84 11.25 5.14
N TYR A 147 -16.00 10.61 5.01
CA TYR A 147 -17.27 11.25 4.69
C TYR A 147 -18.40 10.49 5.37
N GLU A 148 -19.47 11.21 5.66
CA GLU A 148 -20.71 10.63 6.16
C GLU A 148 -21.49 10.04 4.99
N MET A 149 -22.00 8.83 5.19
CA MET A 149 -22.82 8.13 4.24
C MET A 149 -24.04 7.63 4.99
N GLU A 150 -25.23 8.06 4.56
CA GLU A 150 -26.45 7.50 5.11
C GLU A 150 -26.50 5.99 4.82
N PRO A 151 -26.86 5.15 5.81
CA PRO A 151 -27.05 3.74 5.56
C PRO A 151 -28.13 3.58 4.47
N PRO A 152 -27.90 2.76 3.44
CA PRO A 152 -28.90 2.55 2.40
C PRO A 152 -30.17 2.01 3.06
N LYS A 153 -31.29 2.71 2.89
CA LYS A 153 -32.61 2.21 3.29
C LYS A 153 -33.00 1.13 2.29
N HIS A 154 -32.97 -0.12 2.72
CA HIS A 154 -33.46 -1.23 1.92
C HIS A 154 -34.99 -1.19 1.90
N ALA A 155 -35.57 -1.03 0.71
CA ALA A 155 -37.02 -0.91 0.54
C ALA A 155 -37.74 -2.26 0.33
N GLY A 156 -37.00 -3.37 0.36
CA GLY A 156 -37.54 -4.70 0.06
C GLY A 156 -37.22 -5.73 1.14
N ASP A 157 -37.78 -6.93 0.95
CA ASP A 157 -37.64 -8.05 1.88
C ASP A 157 -36.21 -8.58 1.94
N SER A 158 -35.89 -9.29 3.03
CA SER A 158 -34.61 -9.98 3.17
C SER A 158 -34.51 -11.12 2.14
N VAL A 159 -33.49 -11.06 1.28
CA VAL A 159 -33.18 -12.13 0.32
C VAL A 159 -31.97 -12.92 0.80
N GLY A 160 -32.08 -14.25 0.85
CA GLY A 160 -30.97 -15.14 1.13
C GLY A 160 -30.02 -15.21 -0.07
N ILE A 161 -28.71 -15.09 0.18
CA ILE A 161 -27.66 -15.16 -0.85
C ILE A 161 -26.87 -16.45 -0.66
N ASP A 162 -26.93 -17.35 -1.63
CA ASP A 162 -26.06 -18.53 -1.71
C ASP A 162 -24.99 -18.32 -2.78
N MET A 163 -23.71 -18.39 -2.40
CA MET A 163 -22.58 -18.18 -3.30
C MET A 163 -21.97 -19.51 -3.73
N GLY A 164 -22.01 -19.80 -5.03
CA GLY A 164 -21.49 -21.03 -5.61
C GLY A 164 -20.32 -20.84 -6.58
N CYS A 165 -19.69 -21.97 -6.94
CA CYS A 165 -18.66 -22.01 -7.98
C CYS A 165 -19.25 -22.17 -9.40
N VAL A 166 -20.45 -22.77 -9.51
CA VAL A 166 -21.19 -22.95 -10.77
C VAL A 166 -22.05 -21.73 -11.07
N ARG A 167 -22.81 -21.26 -10.08
CA ARG A 167 -23.57 -20.00 -10.09
C ARG A 167 -22.91 -19.06 -9.08
N PHE A 168 -22.58 -17.84 -9.50
CA PHE A 168 -21.86 -16.89 -8.63
C PHE A 168 -22.68 -16.52 -7.40
N CYS A 169 -23.98 -16.31 -7.60
CA CYS A 169 -24.93 -15.97 -6.57
C CYS A 169 -26.29 -16.51 -6.96
N THR A 170 -26.95 -17.27 -6.09
CA THR A 170 -28.36 -17.64 -6.19
C THR A 170 -29.11 -16.94 -5.08
N LEU A 171 -30.19 -16.26 -5.44
CA LEU A 171 -31.06 -15.56 -4.51
C LEU A 171 -32.25 -16.45 -4.13
N SER A 172 -32.78 -16.25 -2.92
CA SER A 172 -33.96 -17.01 -2.44
C SER A 172 -35.24 -16.76 -3.25
N ASP A 173 -35.26 -15.72 -4.09
CA ASP A 173 -36.34 -15.45 -5.06
C ASP A 173 -36.22 -16.29 -6.35
N GLY A 174 -35.23 -17.17 -6.43
CA GLY A 174 -34.97 -18.04 -7.59
C GLY A 174 -34.12 -17.39 -8.69
N THR A 175 -33.77 -16.11 -8.57
CA THR A 175 -32.85 -15.47 -9.52
C THR A 175 -31.41 -15.95 -9.29
N PHE A 176 -30.62 -16.01 -10.36
CA PHE A 176 -29.22 -16.39 -10.25
C PHE A 176 -28.33 -15.53 -11.14
N PHE A 177 -27.10 -15.31 -10.67
CA PHE A 177 -26.06 -14.58 -11.38
C PHE A 177 -24.98 -15.56 -11.83
N GLU A 178 -24.63 -15.51 -13.12
CA GLU A 178 -23.55 -16.32 -13.65
C GLU A 178 -22.17 -15.77 -13.25
N PRO A 179 -21.16 -16.63 -13.09
CA PRO A 179 -19.79 -16.18 -12.89
C PRO A 179 -19.29 -15.43 -14.12
N CYS A 180 -18.79 -14.20 -13.93
CA CYS A 180 -18.25 -13.38 -15.03
C CYS A 180 -17.02 -13.99 -15.76
N GLY A 181 -16.49 -15.12 -15.28
CA GLY A 181 -15.39 -15.87 -15.90
C GLY A 181 -14.06 -15.11 -16.01
N ALA A 182 -13.99 -13.90 -15.47
CA ALA A 182 -12.85 -13.00 -15.62
C ALA A 182 -11.56 -13.64 -15.07
N LEU A 183 -11.64 -14.27 -13.90
CA LEU A 183 -10.49 -14.92 -13.28
C LEU A 183 -9.89 -16.02 -14.18
N LYS A 184 -10.72 -16.92 -14.73
CA LYS A 184 -10.27 -17.99 -15.64
C LYS A 184 -9.54 -17.41 -16.86
N LYS A 185 -10.07 -16.33 -17.47
CA LYS A 185 -9.45 -15.64 -18.60
C LYS A 185 -8.10 -15.00 -18.20
N GLN A 186 -8.05 -14.31 -17.07
CA GLN A 186 -6.81 -13.67 -16.59
C GLN A 186 -5.73 -14.70 -16.20
N LEU A 187 -6.10 -15.83 -15.59
CA LEU A 187 -5.17 -16.91 -15.25
C LEU A 187 -4.54 -17.55 -16.49
N LYS A 188 -5.32 -17.81 -17.55
CA LYS A 188 -4.78 -18.30 -18.83
C LYS A 188 -3.76 -17.31 -19.42
N LYS A 189 -4.09 -16.01 -19.40
CA LYS A 189 -3.19 -14.95 -19.86
C LYS A 189 -1.93 -14.85 -19.00
N LEU A 190 -2.05 -14.94 -17.67
CA LEU A 190 -0.92 -14.97 -16.74
C LEU A 190 0.03 -16.13 -17.06
N ALA A 191 -0.52 -17.35 -17.18
CA ALA A 191 0.26 -18.55 -17.48
C ALA A 191 0.96 -18.45 -18.84
N TRP A 192 0.31 -17.87 -19.86
CA TRP A 192 0.95 -17.59 -21.14
C TRP A 192 2.12 -16.59 -21.00
N MET A 193 1.92 -15.49 -20.27
CA MET A 193 2.97 -14.48 -20.04
C MET A 193 4.15 -15.03 -19.26
N GLN A 194 3.90 -15.89 -18.26
CA GLN A 194 4.93 -16.59 -17.48
C GLN A 194 5.73 -17.57 -18.35
N ARG A 195 5.06 -18.43 -19.13
CA ARG A 195 5.71 -19.36 -20.06
C ARG A 195 6.55 -18.63 -21.11
N ARG A 196 6.04 -17.53 -21.67
CA ARG A 196 6.79 -16.69 -22.60
C ARG A 196 8.05 -16.13 -21.97
N LEU A 197 7.98 -15.63 -20.73
CA LEU A 197 9.14 -15.08 -20.01
C LEU A 197 10.19 -16.16 -19.72
N ALA A 198 9.78 -17.38 -19.36
CA ALA A 198 10.67 -18.49 -19.05
C ALA A 198 11.52 -18.94 -20.25
N ARG A 199 10.99 -18.84 -21.48
CA ARG A 199 11.70 -19.17 -22.73
C ARG A 199 12.66 -18.07 -23.20
N MET A 200 12.65 -16.89 -22.58
CA MET A 200 13.49 -15.76 -22.99
C MET A 200 14.85 -15.80 -22.28
N GLN A 201 15.91 -15.43 -23.00
CA GLN A 201 17.22 -15.25 -22.38
C GLN A 201 17.17 -14.20 -21.27
N LYS A 202 17.53 -14.63 -20.05
CA LYS A 202 17.51 -13.80 -18.86
C LYS A 202 18.35 -12.55 -19.08
N PHE A 203 17.80 -11.40 -18.70
CA PHE A 203 18.41 -10.06 -18.90
C PHE A 203 18.60 -9.58 -20.35
N GLY A 204 18.19 -10.36 -21.36
CA GLY A 204 18.17 -9.90 -22.76
C GLY A 204 17.14 -8.78 -23.01
N LYS A 205 17.25 -8.11 -24.17
CA LYS A 205 16.38 -6.97 -24.54
C LYS A 205 14.89 -7.29 -24.42
N ASN A 206 14.47 -8.46 -24.89
CA ASN A 206 13.06 -8.87 -24.85
C ASN A 206 12.60 -9.30 -23.45
N TRP A 207 13.48 -9.91 -22.64
CA TRP A 207 13.20 -10.25 -21.25
C TRP A 207 12.98 -9.00 -20.40
N ARG A 208 13.83 -7.98 -20.58
CA ARG A 208 13.70 -6.68 -19.91
C ARG A 208 12.38 -5.96 -20.26
N LYS A 209 11.82 -6.21 -21.44
CA LYS A 209 10.48 -5.70 -21.84
C LYS A 209 9.33 -6.55 -21.26
N GLN A 210 9.47 -7.87 -21.24
CA GLN A 210 8.39 -8.78 -20.84
C GLN A 210 8.21 -8.86 -19.31
N LYS A 211 9.29 -8.79 -18.52
CA LYS A 211 9.21 -8.91 -17.06
C LYS A 211 8.37 -7.80 -16.41
N PRO A 212 8.54 -6.50 -16.74
CA PRO A 212 7.67 -5.44 -16.20
C PRO A 212 6.21 -5.62 -16.61
N ARG A 213 5.92 -6.15 -17.81
CA ARG A 213 4.53 -6.42 -18.26
C ARG A 213 3.87 -7.50 -17.42
N LEU A 214 4.59 -8.59 -17.13
CA LEU A 214 4.12 -9.65 -16.23
C LEU A 214 3.90 -9.11 -14.81
N GLN A 215 4.84 -8.31 -14.30
CA GLN A 215 4.70 -7.68 -12.98
C GLN A 215 3.51 -6.72 -12.92
N GLY A 216 3.31 -5.90 -13.95
CA GLY A 216 2.14 -5.03 -14.08
C GLY A 216 0.84 -5.82 -14.11
N PHE A 217 0.80 -6.92 -14.86
CA PHE A 217 -0.37 -7.79 -14.92
C PHE A 217 -0.73 -8.40 -13.56
N ILE A 218 0.27 -8.78 -12.76
CA ILE A 218 0.08 -9.31 -11.40
C ILE A 218 -0.28 -8.19 -10.41
N SER A 219 0.24 -6.97 -10.61
CA SER A 219 -0.01 -5.83 -9.72
C SER A 219 -1.33 -5.11 -9.98
N ILE A 220 -2.07 -5.44 -11.05
CA ILE A 220 -3.47 -5.01 -11.25
C ILE A 220 -4.36 -5.82 -10.29
N SER A 221 -4.20 -5.54 -9.01
CA SER A 221 -5.23 -5.62 -7.99
C SER A 221 -5.67 -4.17 -7.76
N PRO A 222 -6.98 -3.84 -7.61
CA PRO A 222 -7.49 -2.49 -7.80
C PRO A 222 -6.93 -1.53 -6.75
N MET A 223 -5.80 -0.91 -7.06
CA MET A 223 -5.20 0.18 -6.28
C MET A 223 -5.11 1.47 -7.10
N SER A 224 -6.12 1.69 -7.95
CA SER A 224 -6.35 2.94 -8.67
C SER A 224 -6.97 3.96 -7.72
N VAL A 225 -6.16 4.67 -6.92
CA VAL A 225 -6.65 5.58 -5.85
C VAL A 225 -7.63 4.82 -4.93
N VAL A 226 -7.11 4.04 -3.98
CA VAL A 226 -7.98 3.47 -2.95
C VAL A 226 -8.30 4.61 -1.99
N ILE A 227 -9.48 5.18 -2.20
CA ILE A 227 -10.20 5.86 -1.13
C ILE A 227 -10.66 4.76 -0.19
N SER A 228 -9.85 4.49 0.84
CA SER A 228 -10.26 3.60 1.93
C SER A 228 -11.10 4.43 2.89
N SER A 229 -12.41 4.24 2.87
CA SER A 229 -13.31 4.83 3.86
C SER A 229 -13.10 4.13 5.20
N LYS A 230 -12.99 4.90 6.27
CA LYS A 230 -13.08 4.39 7.62
C LYS A 230 -14.49 4.71 8.10
N ARG A 231 -15.32 3.68 8.27
CA ARG A 231 -16.69 3.80 8.79
C ARG A 231 -16.57 4.24 10.25
N SER A 232 -17.08 5.42 10.62
CA SER A 232 -17.38 5.70 12.02
C SER A 232 -18.53 4.78 12.43
N ARG A 233 -18.40 4.17 13.61
CA ARG A 233 -19.54 3.52 14.27
C ARG A 233 -20.38 4.60 14.95
#